data_AF-A0A957VRY6-F1
#
_entry.id   AF-A0A957VRY6-F1
#
_cell.length_a   1.000
_cell.length_b   1.000
_cell.length_c   1.000
_cell.angle_alpha   90.00
_cell.angle_beta   90.00
_cell.angle_gamma   90.00
#
_symmetry.space_group_name_H-M   'P 1'
#
loop_
_entity.id
_entity.type
_entity.pdbx_description
1 polymer ?
#
loop_
_entity_poly.entity_id
_entity_poly.type
_entity_poly.pdbx_seq_one_letter_code
_entity_poly.pdbx_strand_id
1 'polypeptide(L)'
;QLIRDPGLVSAAARTYITYPGGHNEGYDDTFKQCFKAFYDYLHAGDFSAPKPFPTFADGHREIVLCEAVLRSHREQCWVDVVV
;
A
#
# COMPACT_ATOMS: atom_id res chain seq x y z
N GLN A 1 6.97 -11.08 -24.32
CA GLN A 1 6.56 -10.82 -22.93
C GLN A 1 7.51 -9.78 -22.34
N LEU A 2 7.03 -8.86 -21.50
CA LEU A 2 7.88 -7.93 -20.78
C LEU A 2 8.41 -8.63 -19.52
N ILE A 3 9.71 -8.48 -19.25
CA ILE A 3 10.34 -8.99 -18.02
C ILE A 3 10.09 -8.01 -16.87
N ARG A 4 10.06 -8.51 -15.62
CA ARG A 4 10.05 -7.63 -14.45
C ARG A 4 11.39 -6.90 -14.39
N ASP A 5 11.38 -5.58 -14.58
CA ASP A 5 12.57 -4.74 -14.59
C ASP A 5 12.29 -3.36 -13.99
N PRO A 6 13.10 -2.86 -13.04
CA PRO A 6 12.94 -1.52 -12.46
C PRO A 6 12.93 -0.39 -13.49
N GLY A 7 13.63 -0.56 -14.62
CA GLY A 7 13.67 0.37 -15.74
C GLY A 7 12.37 0.46 -16.53
N LEU A 8 11.49 -0.54 -16.41
CA LEU A 8 10.22 -0.64 -17.14
C LEU A 8 9.00 -0.17 -16.33
N VAL A 9 9.18 0.29 -15.09
CA VAL A 9 8.10 0.77 -14.22
C VAL A 9 8.17 2.27 -13.96
N SER A 10 7.06 2.84 -13.50
CA SER A 10 6.98 4.24 -13.06
C SER A 10 7.97 4.53 -11.93
N ALA A 11 8.37 5.79 -11.78
CA ALA A 11 9.27 6.20 -10.70
C ALA A 11 8.71 5.83 -9.31
N ALA A 12 7.40 5.94 -9.11
CA ALA A 12 6.73 5.58 -7.86
C ALA A 12 6.78 4.07 -7.54
N ALA A 13 6.72 3.20 -8.55
CA ALA A 13 6.82 1.76 -8.35
C ALA A 13 8.29 1.31 -8.18
N ARG A 14 9.22 1.99 -8.87
CA ARG A 14 10.65 1.64 -8.90
C ARG A 14 11.30 1.63 -7.51
N THR A 15 10.87 2.52 -6.62
CA THR A 15 11.39 2.60 -5.24
C THR A 15 11.15 1.33 -4.42
N TYR A 16 10.21 0.50 -4.83
CA TYR A 16 9.84 -0.76 -4.18
C TYR A 16 10.39 -2.00 -4.89
N ILE A 17 11.17 -1.83 -5.95
CA ILE A 17 11.83 -2.93 -6.67
C ILE A 17 13.31 -2.91 -6.34
N THR A 18 13.74 -3.88 -5.55
CA THR A 18 15.12 -3.98 -5.05
C THR A 18 15.98 -4.96 -5.84
N TYR A 19 15.37 -5.89 -6.57
CA TYR A 19 16.11 -6.86 -7.36
C TYR A 19 16.37 -6.38 -8.81
N PRO A 20 17.48 -6.82 -9.44
CA PRO A 20 17.77 -6.52 -10.83
C PRO A 20 16.69 -7.06 -11.79
N GLY A 21 16.67 -6.52 -13.01
CA GLY A 21 15.81 -7.02 -14.08
C GLY A 21 15.88 -8.55 -14.23
N GLY A 22 14.70 -9.17 -14.41
CA GLY A 22 14.54 -10.61 -14.50
C GLY A 22 14.42 -11.37 -13.17
N HIS A 23 14.65 -10.71 -12.03
CA HIS A 23 14.50 -11.33 -10.71
C HIS A 23 13.16 -10.93 -10.10
N ASN A 24 12.31 -11.92 -9.86
CA ASN A 24 10.98 -11.68 -9.32
C ASN A 24 11.04 -11.45 -7.81
N GLU A 25 10.23 -10.49 -7.37
CA GLU A 25 9.90 -10.26 -5.96
C GLU A 25 8.48 -10.76 -5.70
N GLY A 26 8.22 -11.14 -4.46
CA GLY A 26 7.01 -11.84 -4.05
C GLY A 26 6.27 -11.22 -2.88
N TYR A 27 5.45 -12.06 -2.24
CA TYR A 27 4.62 -11.69 -1.10
C TYR A 27 5.46 -11.24 0.09
N ASP A 28 6.56 -11.95 0.37
CA ASP A 28 7.51 -11.64 1.44
C ASP A 28 8.19 -10.28 1.24
N ASP A 29 8.52 -9.92 0.00
CA ASP A 29 9.09 -8.60 -0.33
C ASP A 29 8.13 -7.45 0.02
N THR A 30 6.81 -7.67 -0.02
CA THR A 30 5.82 -6.63 0.28
C THR A 30 6.02 -6.08 1.70
N PHE A 31 6.25 -6.95 2.67
CA PHE A 31 6.49 -6.55 4.06
C PHE A 31 7.82 -5.81 4.18
N LYS A 32 8.88 -6.34 3.56
CA LYS A 32 10.21 -5.68 3.51
C LYS A 32 10.09 -4.24 3.00
N GLN A 33 9.38 -4.05 1.88
CA GLN A 33 9.19 -2.74 1.28
C GLN A 33 8.34 -1.80 2.15
N CYS A 34 7.29 -2.31 2.80
CA CYS A 34 6.46 -1.54 3.72
C CYS A 34 7.26 -1.02 4.93
N PHE A 35 8.03 -1.90 5.59
CA PHE A 35 8.89 -1.50 6.70
C PHE A 35 9.98 -0.52 6.26
N LYS A 36 10.60 -0.75 5.10
CA LYS A 36 11.56 0.18 4.53
C LYS A 36 10.97 1.57 4.35
N ALA A 37 9.77 1.69 3.76
CA ALA A 37 9.09 2.97 3.57
C ALA A 37 8.82 3.70 4.88
N PHE A 38 8.42 2.96 5.92
CA PHE A 38 8.20 3.50 7.26
C PHE A 38 9.49 4.06 7.87
N TYR A 39 10.57 3.28 7.88
CA TYR A 39 11.83 3.72 8.46
C TYR A 39 12.54 4.82 7.64
N ASP A 40 12.43 4.79 6.32
CA ASP A 40 12.96 5.87 5.45
C ASP A 40 12.27 7.21 5.77
N TYR A 41 10.95 7.20 6.00
CA TYR A 41 10.19 8.38 6.39
C TYR A 41 10.61 8.90 7.78
N LEU A 42 10.81 8.00 8.75
CA LEU A 42 11.33 8.39 10.06
C LEU A 42 12.74 8.99 9.98
N HIS A 43 13.61 8.39 9.17
CA HIS A 43 14.98 8.86 8.97
C HIS A 43 15.03 10.21 8.25
N ALA A 44 14.11 10.47 7.31
CA ALA A 44 14.03 11.75 6.62
C ALA A 44 13.66 12.92 7.56
N GLY A 45 12.93 12.65 8.64
CA GLY A 45 12.59 13.63 9.68
C GLY A 45 11.59 14.70 9.26
N ASP A 46 11.11 14.70 8.01
CA ASP A 46 10.03 15.57 7.55
C ASP A 46 8.67 14.90 7.74
N PHE A 47 8.06 15.12 8.91
CA PHE A 47 6.77 14.54 9.25
C PHE A 47 5.57 15.23 8.59
N SER A 48 5.81 16.29 7.81
CA SER A 48 4.80 16.95 6.99
C SER A 48 4.64 16.30 5.61
N ALA A 49 5.63 15.53 5.17
CA ALA A 49 5.58 14.82 3.90
C ALA A 49 4.43 13.79 3.84
N PRO A 50 3.93 13.48 2.63
CA PRO A 50 3.01 12.36 2.44
C PRO A 50 3.60 11.06 2.99
N LYS A 51 2.78 10.29 3.72
CA LYS A 51 3.20 9.01 4.32
C LYS A 51 3.12 7.92 3.25
N PRO A 52 4.24 7.28 2.87
CA PRO A 52 4.24 6.24 1.84
C PRO A 52 3.80 4.86 2.35
N PHE A 53 3.25 4.78 3.56
CA PHE A 53 2.86 3.56 4.26
C PHE A 53 1.49 3.74 4.93
N PRO A 54 0.78 2.64 5.25
CA PRO A 54 -0.51 2.70 5.92
C PRO A 54 -0.43 3.35 7.30
N THR A 55 -1.34 4.28 7.57
CA THR A 55 -1.48 4.97 8.86
C THR A 55 -2.66 4.42 9.66
N PHE A 56 -2.83 4.89 10.89
CA PHE A 56 -4.04 4.58 11.66
C PHE A 56 -5.32 5.11 11.02
N ALA A 57 -5.27 6.24 10.29
CA ALA A 57 -6.42 6.75 9.56
C ALA A 57 -6.81 5.80 8.42
N ASP A 58 -5.82 5.23 7.72
CA ASP A 58 -6.05 4.22 6.68
C ASP A 58 -6.62 2.93 7.26
N GLY A 59 -6.11 2.51 8.42
CA GLY A 59 -6.66 1.36 9.17
C GLY A 59 -8.11 1.58 9.63
N HIS A 60 -8.44 2.77 10.12
CA HIS A 60 -9.82 3.09 10.47
C HIS A 60 -10.75 3.04 9.25
N ARG A 61 -10.30 3.60 8.12
CA ARG A 61 -11.06 3.55 6.86
C ARG A 61 -11.31 2.12 6.38
N GLU A 62 -10.35 1.22 6.57
CA GLU A 62 -10.52 -0.22 6.25
C GLU A 62 -11.62 -0.85 7.11
N ILE A 63 -11.63 -0.59 8.42
CA ILE A 63 -12.66 -1.11 9.33
C ILE A 63 -14.04 -0.61 8.94
N VAL A 64 -14.19 0.70 8.70
CA VAL A 64 -15.45 1.32 8.27
C VAL A 64 -15.96 0.69 6.97
N LEU A 65 -15.06 0.42 6.03
CA LEU A 65 -15.42 -0.26 4.78
C LEU A 65 -15.92 -1.68 5.04
N CYS A 66 -15.22 -2.45 5.87
CA CYS A 66 -15.63 -3.80 6.25
C CYS A 66 -17.01 -3.81 6.93
N GLU A 67 -17.30 -2.86 7.81
CA GLU A 67 -18.62 -2.68 8.44
C GLU A 67 -19.72 -2.37 7.42
N ALA A 68 -19.44 -1.48 6.45
CA ALA A 68 -20.36 -1.15 5.37
C ALA A 68 -20.64 -2.36 4.47
N VAL A 69 -19.63 -3.15 4.12
CA VAL A 69 -19.79 -4.40 3.36
C VAL A 69 -20.68 -5.38 4.11
N LEU A 70 -20.44 -5.58 5.41
CA LEU A 70 -21.28 -6.44 6.25
C LEU A 70 -22.73 -5.94 6.33
N ARG A 71 -22.94 -4.62 6.40
CA ARG A 71 -24.27 -4.00 6.41
C ARG A 71 -24.98 -4.18 5.07
N SER A 72 -24.31 -3.89 3.96
CA SER A 72 -24.84 -4.10 2.61
C SER A 72 -25.27 -5.55 2.38
N HIS A 73 -24.46 -6.51 2.83
CA HIS A 73 -24.81 -7.92 2.77
C HIS A 73 -26.08 -8.24 3.60
N ARG A 74 -26.27 -7.63 4.77
CA ARG A 74 -27.50 -7.85 5.56
C ARG A 74 -28.74 -7.18 4.95
N GLU A 75 -28.59 -5.97 4.42
CA GLU A 75 -29.69 -5.16 3.88
C GLU A 75 -30.00 -5.47 2.41
N GLN A 76 -29.13 -6.22 1.73
CA GLN A 76 -29.24 -6.57 0.30
C GLN A 76 -29.39 -5.32 -0.59
N CYS A 77 -28.73 -4.23 -0.21
CA CYS A 77 -28.77 -2.96 -0.92
C CYS A 77 -27.42 -2.24 -0.85
N TRP A 78 -27.26 -1.22 -1.68
CA TRP A 78 -26.13 -0.30 -1.58
C TRP A 78 -26.25 0.53 -0.31
N VAL A 79 -25.13 0.68 0.40
CA VAL A 79 -25.02 1.53 1.58
C VAL A 79 -23.86 2.50 1.39
N ASP A 80 -24.01 3.73 1.89
CA ASP A 80 -22.93 4.70 1.88
C ASP A 80 -21.83 4.30 2.86
N VAL A 81 -20.58 4.48 2.45
CA VAL A 81 -19.41 4.34 3.31
C VAL A 81 -19.13 5.70 3.93
N VAL A 82 -19.41 5.84 5.23
CA VAL A 82 -19.23 7.11 5.97
C VAL A 82 -17.90 7.05 6.73
N VAL A 83 -16.90 7.80 6.24
CA VAL A 83 -15.54 7.89 6.80
C VAL A 83 -15.33 9.23 7.48
#